data_AF-A0A6N3DY78-F1
#
_entry.id   AF-A0A6N3DY78-F1
#
_cell.length_a   1.000
_cell.length_b   1.000
_cell.length_c   1.000
_cell.angle_alpha   90.00
_cell.angle_beta   90.00
_cell.angle_gamma   90.00
#
_symmetry.space_group_name_H-M   'P 1'
#
loop_
_entity.id
_entity.type
_entity.pdbx_description
1 polymer ?
#
loop_
_entity_poly.entity_id
_entity_poly.type
_entity_poly.pdbx_seq_one_letter_code
_entity_poly.pdbx_strand_id
1 'polypeptide(L)'
;MATTGRPKPPTTVDLYVWIYINKNNELVISKNKITAPTDALLKEKSINVRSNGLARDGSFDSKLVKSVKFAEKIRPISCRNWFYGFTNLVEVKNIENLYTDKCEDMYFMFYNCSSLKEINLKYFETSNVTDMRCMFSNCSSLKYLDLSSFDISKSKDCNYMMDTGTSTTIKANPNSIIYLYFKKKQSKTPLRRYA
;
A
#
# COMPACT_ATOMS: atom_id res chain seq x y z
N MET A 1 10.35 21.95 -21.38
CA MET A 1 9.87 20.60 -21.02
C MET A 1 9.97 20.48 -19.51
N ALA A 2 8.86 20.56 -18.77
CA ALA A 2 8.90 20.41 -17.32
C ALA A 2 9.20 18.95 -16.99
N THR A 3 10.38 18.68 -16.46
CA THR A 3 10.67 17.41 -15.79
C THR A 3 9.72 17.31 -14.61
N THR A 4 8.57 16.64 -14.75
CA THR A 4 7.66 16.44 -13.62
C THR A 4 8.23 15.35 -12.72
N GLY A 5 9.34 15.67 -12.06
CA GLY A 5 9.85 14.88 -10.95
C GLY A 5 8.81 14.85 -9.83
N ARG A 6 8.86 13.80 -9.01
CA ARG A 6 8.02 13.69 -7.81
C ARG A 6 8.11 15.02 -7.03
N PRO A 7 6.99 15.61 -6.58
CA PRO A 7 7.04 16.83 -5.80
C PRO A 7 7.91 16.66 -4.53
N LYS A 8 8.45 17.75 -4.00
CA LYS A 8 9.26 17.69 -2.77
C LYS A 8 8.44 17.10 -1.60
N PRO A 9 9.01 16.18 -0.79
CA PRO A 9 8.35 15.61 0.37
C PRO A 9 7.96 16.66 1.42
N PRO A 10 6.87 16.45 2.18
CA PRO A 10 6.55 17.22 3.38
C PRO A 10 7.70 17.19 4.39
N THR A 11 7.94 18.26 5.15
CA THR A 11 9.01 18.32 6.16
C THR A 11 8.70 17.52 7.43
N THR A 12 7.43 17.38 7.78
CA THR A 12 6.95 16.67 8.97
C THR A 12 6.34 15.32 8.61
N VAL A 13 6.30 14.41 9.57
CA VAL A 13 5.48 13.20 9.48
C VAL A 13 4.02 13.50 9.85
N ASP A 14 3.09 12.76 9.28
CA ASP A 14 1.66 12.88 9.57
C ASP A 14 1.23 11.75 10.50
N LEU A 15 0.75 12.14 11.69
CA LEU A 15 0.26 11.20 12.72
C LEU A 15 -1.23 10.89 12.54
N TYR A 16 -1.94 11.80 11.89
CA TYR A 16 -3.34 11.70 11.56
C TYR A 16 -3.54 12.08 10.10
N VAL A 17 -4.57 11.49 9.50
CA VAL A 17 -5.11 11.91 8.21
C VAL A 17 -6.59 12.18 8.37
N TRP A 18 -7.13 13.04 7.51
CA TRP A 18 -8.56 13.21 7.36
C TRP A 18 -9.05 12.38 6.19
N ILE A 19 -10.19 11.72 6.39
CA ILE A 19 -10.82 10.89 5.37
C ILE A 19 -12.29 11.23 5.21
N TYR A 20 -12.83 10.99 4.02
CA TYR A 20 -14.27 10.78 3.79
C TYR A 20 -14.46 9.71 2.71
N ILE A 21 -15.67 9.16 2.59
CA ILE A 21 -16.06 8.29 1.46
C ILE A 21 -17.21 8.95 0.72
N ASN A 22 -17.03 9.28 -0.56
CA ASN A 22 -18.10 9.89 -1.36
C ASN A 22 -19.15 8.85 -1.83
N LYS A 23 -20.25 9.32 -2.43
CA LYS A 23 -21.31 8.46 -2.99
C LYS A 23 -20.84 7.44 -4.04
N ASN A 24 -19.66 7.66 -4.64
CA ASN A 24 -19.08 6.78 -5.65
C ASN A 24 -18.11 5.74 -5.05
N ASN A 25 -18.13 5.53 -3.73
CA ASN A 25 -17.25 4.58 -3.04
C ASN A 25 -15.75 4.94 -3.15
N GLU A 26 -15.40 6.21 -3.38
CA GLU A 26 -14.01 6.68 -3.35
C GLU A 26 -13.66 7.16 -1.94
N LEU A 27 -12.65 6.54 -1.33
CA LEU A 27 -12.03 6.99 -0.09
C LEU A 27 -11.04 8.11 -0.42
N VAL A 28 -11.31 9.31 0.06
CA VAL A 28 -10.41 10.46 -0.10
C VAL A 28 -9.61 10.63 1.18
N ILE A 29 -8.29 10.71 1.06
CA ILE A 29 -7.34 10.85 2.16
C ILE A 29 -6.59 12.17 2.01
N SER A 30 -6.52 12.95 3.07
CA SER A 30 -5.85 14.26 3.10
C SER A 30 -5.10 14.47 4.40
N LYS A 31 -4.08 15.33 4.37
CA LYS A 31 -3.33 15.74 5.57
C LYS A 31 -4.21 16.65 6.43
N ASN A 32 -4.82 17.65 5.80
CA ASN A 32 -5.65 18.64 6.43
C ASN A 32 -7.12 18.24 6.41
N LYS A 33 -7.93 18.86 7.28
CA LYS A 33 -9.37 18.64 7.27
C LYS A 33 -9.94 19.01 5.91
N ILE A 34 -10.69 18.08 5.33
CA ILE A 34 -11.42 18.22 4.08
C ILE A 34 -12.91 18.15 4.37
N THR A 35 -13.71 18.99 3.73
CA THR A 35 -15.17 18.94 3.85
C THR A 35 -15.72 17.83 2.97
N ALA A 36 -16.41 16.84 3.55
CA ALA A 36 -17.05 15.81 2.75
C ALA A 36 -18.23 16.40 1.96
N PRO A 37 -18.49 15.89 0.74
CA PRO A 37 -19.71 16.21 0.02
C PRO A 37 -20.97 15.95 0.87
N THR A 38 -22.05 16.68 0.59
CA THR A 38 -23.32 16.52 1.32
C THR A 38 -23.85 15.09 1.24
N ASP A 39 -23.61 14.41 0.11
CA ASP A 39 -24.00 13.03 -0.19
C ASP A 39 -22.92 11.97 0.13
N ALA A 40 -21.92 12.31 0.94
CA ALA A 40 -20.88 11.36 1.35
C ALA A 40 -21.44 10.19 2.18
N LEU A 41 -20.99 8.97 1.87
CA LEU A 41 -21.31 7.73 2.60
C LEU A 41 -20.65 7.68 3.98
N LEU A 42 -19.46 8.27 4.10
CA LEU A 42 -18.76 8.53 5.36
C LEU A 42 -18.42 10.01 5.40
N LYS A 43 -18.92 10.73 6.40
CA LYS A 43 -18.56 12.13 6.66
C LYS A 43 -17.11 12.26 7.10
N GLU A 44 -16.55 13.46 6.94
CA GLU A 44 -15.14 13.67 7.22
C GLU A 44 -14.79 13.32 8.67
N LYS A 45 -13.73 12.54 8.84
CA LYS A 45 -13.19 12.20 10.16
C LYS A 45 -11.69 12.09 10.13
N SER A 46 -11.05 12.32 11.28
CA SER A 46 -9.63 12.06 11.45
C SER A 46 -9.39 10.60 11.84
N ILE A 47 -8.30 10.03 11.33
CA ILE A 47 -7.82 8.68 11.63
C ILE A 47 -6.38 8.78 12.08
N ASN A 48 -6.04 8.11 13.19
CA ASN A 48 -4.66 7.96 13.62
C ASN A 48 -3.99 6.88 12.77
N VAL A 49 -2.93 7.27 12.05
CA VAL A 49 -2.24 6.38 11.11
C VAL A 49 -0.95 5.77 11.67
N ARG A 50 -0.65 5.96 12.97
CA ARG A 50 0.57 5.42 13.58
C ARG A 50 0.66 3.90 13.56
N SER A 51 -0.46 3.18 13.73
CA SER A 51 -0.38 1.72 13.98
C SER A 51 -1.54 0.86 13.48
N ASN A 52 -2.72 1.43 13.23
CA ASN A 52 -3.95 0.63 13.06
C ASN A 52 -4.53 0.61 11.63
N GLY A 53 -3.94 1.30 10.65
CA GLY A 53 -4.53 1.40 9.32
C GLY A 53 -5.81 2.25 9.28
N LEU A 54 -6.51 2.28 8.14
CA LEU A 54 -7.61 3.24 7.94
C LEU A 54 -8.96 2.73 8.43
N ALA A 55 -9.26 1.44 8.23
CA ALA A 55 -10.58 0.85 8.52
C ALA A 55 -10.62 -0.03 9.78
N ARG A 56 -9.48 -0.31 10.43
CA ARG A 56 -9.43 -1.31 11.51
C ARG A 56 -10.00 -0.86 12.85
N ASP A 57 -10.22 0.44 13.02
CA ASP A 57 -10.96 0.98 14.17
C ASP A 57 -12.48 0.74 14.06
N GLY A 58 -12.94 0.07 12.98
CA GLY A 58 -14.35 -0.21 12.73
C GLY A 58 -15.14 1.00 12.22
N SER A 59 -14.44 2.08 11.83
CA SER A 59 -15.11 3.33 11.49
C SER A 59 -15.83 3.37 10.16
N PHE A 60 -15.51 2.43 9.26
CA PHE A 60 -16.24 2.20 8.02
C PHE A 60 -15.97 0.79 7.52
N ASP A 61 -16.90 0.26 6.71
CA ASP A 61 -16.69 -1.01 6.03
C ASP A 61 -15.73 -0.82 4.85
N SER A 62 -14.54 -1.41 4.95
CA SER A 62 -13.52 -1.39 3.90
C SER A 62 -14.00 -1.98 2.58
N LYS A 63 -14.99 -2.88 2.59
CA LYS A 63 -15.57 -3.48 1.39
C LYS A 63 -16.38 -2.47 0.58
N LEU A 64 -16.80 -1.36 1.18
CA LEU A 64 -17.45 -0.29 0.44
C LEU A 64 -16.48 0.46 -0.47
N VAL A 65 -15.17 0.43 -0.22
CA VAL A 65 -14.21 1.26 -0.97
C VAL A 65 -13.86 0.61 -2.30
N LYS A 66 -14.12 1.32 -3.41
CA LYS A 66 -13.77 0.92 -4.77
C LYS A 66 -12.53 1.64 -5.29
N SER A 67 -12.30 2.87 -4.85
CA SER A 67 -11.09 3.62 -5.21
C SER A 67 -10.57 4.41 -4.02
N VAL A 68 -9.27 4.67 -4.01
CA VAL A 68 -8.61 5.55 -3.03
C VAL A 68 -8.02 6.73 -3.76
N LYS A 69 -8.07 7.93 -3.17
CA LYS A 69 -7.44 9.13 -3.69
C LYS A 69 -6.68 9.87 -2.59
N PHE A 70 -5.40 10.14 -2.83
CA PHE A 70 -4.62 11.06 -2.00
C PHE A 70 -4.81 12.51 -2.50
N ALA A 71 -5.63 13.27 -1.78
CA ALA A 71 -5.96 14.66 -2.11
C ALA A 71 -4.78 15.60 -1.87
N GLU A 72 -3.97 15.31 -0.86
CA GLU A 72 -2.78 16.07 -0.48
C GLU A 72 -1.59 15.13 -0.27
N LYS A 73 -0.41 15.73 -0.20
CA LYS A 73 0.81 15.03 0.21
C LYS A 73 0.67 14.56 1.65
N ILE A 74 0.93 13.28 1.89
CA ILE A 74 0.96 12.68 3.22
C ILE A 74 2.27 11.91 3.42
N ARG A 75 2.82 11.97 4.62
CA ARG A 75 4.10 11.36 4.97
C ARG A 75 3.98 10.58 6.28
N PRO A 76 3.36 9.39 6.27
CA PRO A 76 3.13 8.63 7.48
C PRO A 76 4.41 7.96 8.00
N ILE A 77 4.43 7.67 9.30
CA ILE A 77 5.49 6.86 9.94
C ILE A 77 5.23 5.36 9.82
N SER A 78 3.98 4.96 9.55
CA SER A 78 3.57 3.58 9.30
C SER A 78 2.43 3.54 8.28
N CYS A 79 2.49 2.57 7.37
CA CYS A 79 1.40 2.21 6.47
C CYS A 79 0.77 0.86 6.85
N ARG A 80 1.05 0.35 8.06
CA ARG A 80 0.50 -0.90 8.57
C ARG A 80 -1.02 -0.91 8.44
N ASN A 81 -1.55 -1.96 7.80
CA ASN A 81 -2.98 -2.19 7.60
C ASN A 81 -3.77 -1.09 6.85
N TRP A 82 -3.13 -0.11 6.18
CA TRP A 82 -3.86 1.04 5.61
C TRP A 82 -5.02 0.66 4.69
N PHE A 83 -4.86 -0.36 3.84
CA PHE A 83 -5.88 -0.87 2.94
C PHE A 83 -6.23 -2.34 3.22
N TYR A 84 -6.08 -2.78 4.47
CA TYR A 84 -6.39 -4.15 4.89
C TYR A 84 -7.85 -4.49 4.56
N GLY A 85 -8.06 -5.53 3.76
CA GLY A 85 -9.39 -6.07 3.45
C GLY A 85 -10.24 -5.15 2.59
N PHE A 86 -9.64 -4.27 1.80
CA PHE A 86 -10.35 -3.46 0.80
C PHE A 86 -10.64 -4.33 -0.44
N THR A 87 -11.49 -5.35 -0.28
CA THR A 87 -11.68 -6.41 -1.30
C THR A 87 -12.22 -5.89 -2.63
N ASN A 88 -12.89 -4.73 -2.63
CA ASN A 88 -13.46 -4.10 -3.83
C ASN A 88 -12.57 -2.97 -4.41
N LEU A 89 -11.39 -2.72 -3.83
CA LEU A 89 -10.48 -1.68 -4.30
C LEU A 89 -9.91 -2.06 -5.67
N VAL A 90 -10.13 -1.21 -6.66
CA VAL A 90 -9.63 -1.40 -8.03
C VAL A 90 -8.52 -0.43 -8.41
N GLU A 91 -8.43 0.73 -7.75
CA GLU A 91 -7.53 1.82 -8.15
C GLU A 91 -7.09 2.68 -6.94
N VAL A 92 -5.83 3.11 -6.94
CA VAL A 92 -5.28 4.11 -6.01
C VAL A 92 -4.76 5.30 -6.80
N LYS A 93 -5.47 6.42 -6.74
CA LYS A 93 -5.19 7.66 -7.46
C LYS A 93 -4.22 8.56 -6.69
N ASN A 94 -3.39 9.27 -7.43
CA ASN A 94 -2.39 10.21 -6.93
C ASN A 94 -1.42 9.59 -5.91
N ILE A 95 -1.00 8.34 -6.15
CA ILE A 95 -0.15 7.60 -5.22
C ILE A 95 1.23 8.26 -5.02
N GLU A 96 1.68 9.12 -5.94
CA GLU A 96 2.86 9.98 -5.78
C GLU A 96 2.78 10.93 -4.58
N ASN A 97 1.58 11.22 -4.08
CA ASN A 97 1.36 12.04 -2.89
C ASN A 97 1.58 11.26 -1.58
N LEU A 98 1.71 9.94 -1.63
CA LEU A 98 2.09 9.13 -0.47
C LEU A 98 3.62 9.06 -0.37
N TYR A 99 4.21 9.75 0.61
CA TYR A 99 5.63 9.75 0.91
C TYR A 99 5.96 8.73 1.99
N THR A 100 6.58 7.62 1.60
CA THR A 100 6.91 6.52 2.51
C THR A 100 8.36 6.59 3.01
N ASP A 101 9.10 7.66 2.72
CA ASP A 101 10.51 7.79 3.07
C ASP A 101 10.78 7.78 4.59
N LYS A 102 9.74 7.99 5.40
CA LYS A 102 9.76 7.86 6.86
C LYS A 102 8.96 6.68 7.40
N CYS A 103 8.41 5.85 6.51
CA CYS A 103 7.64 4.69 6.91
C CYS A 103 8.58 3.59 7.44
N GLU A 104 8.28 3.05 8.61
CA GLU A 104 9.05 1.98 9.24
C GLU A 104 8.36 0.61 9.13
N ASP A 105 7.06 0.60 8.78
CA ASP A 105 6.19 -0.57 8.83
C ASP A 105 5.09 -0.49 7.78
N MET A 106 5.07 -1.47 6.87
CA MET A 106 4.06 -1.65 5.82
C MET A 106 3.35 -3.01 5.92
N TYR A 107 3.35 -3.63 7.11
CA TYR A 107 2.71 -4.91 7.35
C TYR A 107 1.25 -4.89 6.90
N PHE A 108 0.86 -5.86 6.08
CA PHE A 108 -0.50 -5.98 5.53
C PHE A 108 -1.08 -4.75 4.80
N MET A 109 -0.25 -3.80 4.30
CA MET A 109 -0.75 -2.54 3.74
C MET A 109 -1.85 -2.73 2.68
N PHE A 110 -1.71 -3.71 1.77
CA PHE A 110 -2.71 -4.07 0.75
C PHE A 110 -3.24 -5.50 0.93
N TYR A 111 -3.20 -6.04 2.14
CA TYR A 111 -3.66 -7.41 2.38
C TYR A 111 -5.11 -7.60 1.97
N ASN A 112 -5.40 -8.65 1.19
CA ASN A 112 -6.74 -9.00 0.73
C ASN A 112 -7.43 -7.90 -0.11
N CYS A 113 -6.67 -7.10 -0.84
CA CYS A 113 -7.18 -6.25 -1.92
C CYS A 113 -7.44 -7.09 -3.18
N SER A 114 -8.37 -8.04 -3.11
CA SER A 114 -8.57 -9.07 -4.13
C SER A 114 -9.01 -8.55 -5.50
N SER A 115 -9.59 -7.35 -5.58
CA SER A 115 -9.97 -6.70 -6.85
C SER A 115 -8.89 -5.80 -7.46
N LEU A 116 -7.77 -5.57 -6.76
CA LEU A 116 -6.70 -4.67 -7.22
C LEU A 116 -5.91 -5.33 -8.35
N LYS A 117 -5.92 -4.74 -9.53
CA LYS A 117 -5.30 -5.31 -10.74
C LYS A 117 -3.85 -4.88 -10.96
N GLU A 118 -3.55 -3.65 -10.58
CA GLU A 118 -2.26 -3.00 -10.73
C GLU A 118 -2.06 -1.95 -9.63
N ILE A 119 -0.80 -1.64 -9.34
CA ILE A 119 -0.44 -0.55 -8.43
C ILE A 119 0.91 0.04 -8.83
N ASN A 120 0.96 1.37 -8.91
CA ASN A 120 2.19 2.07 -9.24
C ASN A 120 3.04 2.31 -7.98
N LEU A 121 4.09 1.52 -7.82
CA LEU A 121 4.97 1.57 -6.64
C LEU A 121 6.24 2.40 -6.84
N LYS A 122 6.46 3.04 -7.99
CA LYS A 122 7.75 3.70 -8.31
C LYS A 122 8.15 4.83 -7.36
N TYR A 123 7.19 5.33 -6.57
CA TYR A 123 7.40 6.38 -5.56
C TYR A 123 7.54 5.84 -4.14
N PHE A 124 7.52 4.52 -3.94
CA PHE A 124 7.74 3.92 -2.63
C PHE A 124 9.23 3.94 -2.33
N GLU A 125 9.57 4.62 -1.25
CA GLU A 125 10.89 4.60 -0.63
C GLU A 125 10.79 3.71 0.61
N THR A 126 11.47 2.56 0.60
CA THR A 126 11.35 1.53 1.65
C THR A 126 12.62 1.36 2.48
N SER A 127 13.62 2.24 2.30
CA SER A 127 14.93 2.15 2.96
C SER A 127 14.88 2.28 4.49
N ASN A 128 13.74 2.66 5.06
CA ASN A 128 13.49 2.68 6.52
C ASN A 128 12.51 1.60 6.98
N VAL A 129 11.88 0.87 6.06
CA VAL A 129 10.87 -0.13 6.39
C VAL A 129 11.54 -1.40 6.90
N THR A 130 11.11 -1.85 8.08
CA THR A 130 11.64 -3.06 8.72
C THR A 130 10.71 -4.26 8.53
N ASP A 131 9.41 -4.02 8.36
CA ASP A 131 8.38 -5.05 8.15
C ASP A 131 7.49 -4.76 6.93
N MET A 132 7.51 -5.67 5.96
CA MET A 132 6.65 -5.67 4.76
C MET A 132 5.89 -6.99 4.61
N ARG A 133 5.81 -7.81 5.67
CA ARG A 133 5.18 -9.13 5.57
C ARG A 133 3.72 -8.99 5.12
N CYS A 134 3.33 -9.91 4.25
CA CYS A 134 1.98 -10.05 3.70
C CYS A 134 1.39 -8.78 3.06
N MET A 135 2.22 -7.81 2.66
CA MET A 135 1.79 -6.53 2.09
C MET A 135 0.80 -6.71 0.94
N PHE A 136 0.98 -7.73 0.08
CA PHE A 136 0.12 -8.03 -1.06
C PHE A 136 -0.46 -9.45 -1.03
N SER A 137 -0.49 -10.09 0.15
CA SER A 137 -1.11 -11.41 0.28
C SER A 137 -2.62 -11.32 0.00
N ASN A 138 -3.17 -12.32 -0.68
CA ASN A 138 -4.57 -12.39 -1.14
C ASN A 138 -5.00 -11.29 -2.15
N CYS A 139 -4.06 -10.59 -2.79
CA CYS A 139 -4.36 -9.71 -3.94
C CYS A 139 -4.57 -10.51 -5.24
N SER A 140 -5.60 -11.35 -5.29
CA SER A 140 -5.79 -12.36 -6.35
C SER A 140 -5.90 -11.82 -7.78
N SER A 141 -6.35 -10.58 -7.98
CA SER A 141 -6.43 -9.95 -9.29
C SER A 141 -5.14 -9.26 -9.75
N LEU A 142 -4.13 -9.14 -8.89
CA LEU A 142 -2.90 -8.41 -9.17
C LEU A 142 -2.03 -9.17 -10.18
N LYS A 143 -1.85 -8.64 -11.38
CA LYS A 143 -1.13 -9.33 -12.47
C LYS A 143 0.34 -8.97 -12.57
N TYR A 144 0.68 -7.74 -12.21
CA TYR A 144 2.02 -7.20 -12.34
C TYR A 144 2.40 -6.39 -11.10
N LEU A 145 3.63 -6.58 -10.63
CA LEU A 145 4.20 -5.84 -9.52
C LEU A 145 5.64 -5.45 -9.83
N ASP A 146 5.93 -4.14 -9.90
CA ASP A 146 7.29 -3.62 -10.03
C ASP A 146 7.79 -3.17 -8.66
N LEU A 147 8.72 -3.94 -8.09
CA LEU A 147 9.39 -3.71 -6.81
C LEU A 147 10.79 -3.11 -7.00
N SER A 148 11.13 -2.60 -8.19
CA SER A 148 12.48 -2.07 -8.46
C SER A 148 12.90 -0.89 -7.57
N SER A 149 11.93 -0.13 -7.03
CA SER A 149 12.19 0.95 -6.08
C SER A 149 12.37 0.50 -4.62
N PHE A 150 12.11 -0.78 -4.32
CA PHE A 150 12.15 -1.28 -2.95
C PHE A 150 13.59 -1.56 -2.53
N ASP A 151 14.06 -0.81 -1.55
CA ASP A 151 15.23 -1.12 -0.75
C ASP A 151 14.80 -2.03 0.41
N ILE A 152 15.26 -3.28 0.38
CA ILE A 152 14.93 -4.31 1.39
C ILE A 152 16.10 -4.57 2.35
N SER A 153 17.19 -3.80 2.26
CA SER A 153 18.43 -4.03 3.04
C SER A 153 18.22 -4.02 4.55
N LYS A 154 17.21 -3.29 5.05
CA LYS A 154 16.87 -3.21 6.48
C LYS A 154 15.77 -4.18 6.93
N SER A 155 15.04 -4.80 6.02
CA SER A 155 13.93 -5.66 6.41
C SER A 155 14.44 -7.04 6.79
N LYS A 156 14.08 -7.48 8.01
CA LYS A 156 14.52 -8.78 8.54
C LYS A 156 13.69 -9.94 8.00
N ASP A 157 12.47 -9.67 7.51
CA ASP A 157 11.46 -10.67 7.16
C ASP A 157 10.67 -10.32 5.88
N CYS A 158 11.33 -10.07 4.75
CA CYS A 158 10.63 -9.92 3.45
C CYS A 158 10.07 -11.23 2.87
N ASN A 159 10.35 -12.37 3.52
CA ASN A 159 10.09 -13.72 3.00
C ASN A 159 8.60 -14.02 2.72
N TYR A 160 7.68 -13.16 3.16
CA TYR A 160 6.23 -13.40 3.09
C TYR A 160 5.43 -12.23 2.52
N MET A 161 6.02 -11.35 1.69
CA MET A 161 5.29 -10.20 1.12
C MET A 161 4.03 -10.60 0.32
N MET A 162 4.01 -11.80 -0.26
CA MET A 162 2.90 -12.35 -1.05
C MET A 162 2.64 -13.82 -0.67
N ASP A 163 1.38 -14.24 -0.62
CA ASP A 163 0.99 -15.65 -0.50
C ASP A 163 0.39 -16.14 -1.83
N THR A 164 1.23 -16.79 -2.63
CA THR A 164 1.09 -18.06 -3.41
C THR A 164 -0.19 -18.46 -4.15
N GLY A 165 -1.27 -17.70 -4.05
CA GLY A 165 -2.48 -17.88 -4.86
C GLY A 165 -2.50 -17.08 -6.16
N THR A 166 -1.50 -16.26 -6.45
CA THR A 166 -1.54 -15.27 -7.53
C THR A 166 -0.57 -15.59 -8.65
N SER A 167 -1.05 -15.60 -9.91
CA SER A 167 -0.21 -15.65 -11.13
C SER A 167 0.40 -14.27 -11.42
N THR A 168 0.99 -13.63 -10.40
CA THR A 168 1.53 -12.27 -10.52
C THR A 168 2.95 -12.32 -11.08
N THR A 169 3.21 -11.54 -12.13
CA THR A 169 4.57 -11.30 -12.63
C THR A 169 5.23 -10.24 -11.76
N ILE A 170 6.41 -10.56 -11.21
CA ILE A 170 7.13 -9.65 -10.30
C ILE A 170 8.44 -9.24 -10.96
N LYS A 171 8.63 -7.93 -11.09
CA LYS A 171 9.90 -7.32 -11.45
C LYS A 171 10.56 -6.81 -10.18
N ALA A 172 11.77 -7.29 -9.89
CA ALA A 172 12.51 -6.96 -8.69
C ALA A 172 13.86 -6.34 -9.04
N ASN A 173 14.40 -5.50 -8.16
CA ASN A 173 15.79 -5.10 -8.23
C ASN A 173 16.68 -6.33 -7.94
N PRO A 174 17.71 -6.64 -8.76
CA PRO A 174 18.63 -7.76 -8.52
C PRO A 174 19.33 -7.72 -7.16
N ASN A 175 19.56 -6.53 -6.61
CA ASN A 175 20.17 -6.33 -5.28
C ASN A 175 19.17 -6.55 -4.14
N SER A 176 17.88 -6.60 -4.45
CA SER A 176 16.81 -6.95 -3.52
C SER A 176 16.60 -8.47 -3.65
N ILE A 177 17.29 -9.27 -2.81
CA ILE A 177 17.03 -10.70 -2.69
C ILE A 177 15.60 -10.89 -2.18
N ILE A 178 14.63 -10.96 -3.09
CA ILE A 178 13.25 -11.23 -2.72
C ILE A 178 13.09 -12.73 -2.57
N TYR A 179 13.07 -13.22 -1.33
CA TYR A 179 12.52 -14.53 -1.02
C TYR A 179 10.99 -14.45 -1.14
N LEU A 180 10.48 -14.45 -2.37
CA LEU A 180 9.07 -14.72 -2.60
C LEU A 180 8.85 -16.20 -2.28
N TYR A 181 8.34 -16.51 -1.10
CA TYR A 181 7.92 -17.89 -0.83
C TYR A 181 6.75 -18.22 -1.73
N PHE A 182 7.00 -18.97 -2.81
CA PHE A 182 6.00 -19.66 -3.61
C PHE A 182 5.72 -21.02 -2.98
N LYS A 183 4.62 -21.13 -2.25
CA LYS A 183 4.05 -22.41 -1.78
C LYS A 183 3.45 -23.10 -3.00
N LYS A 184 4.32 -23.69 -3.80
CA LYS A 184 3.93 -24.78 -4.69
C LYS A 184 3.28 -25.83 -3.78
N LYS A 185 2.04 -26.25 -4.09
CA LYS A 185 1.53 -27.54 -3.59
C LYS A 185 2.67 -28.54 -3.79
N GLN A 186 3.16 -29.08 -2.67
CA GLN A 186 4.34 -29.93 -2.51
C GLN A 186 5.03 -30.38 -3.82
N SER A 187 6.17 -29.78 -4.16
CA SER A 187 7.23 -30.54 -4.84
C SER A 187 8.60 -30.02 -4.39
N LYS A 188 9.37 -30.89 -3.74
CA LYS A 188 10.74 -30.66 -3.28
C LYS A 188 11.66 -30.30 -4.45
N THR A 189 11.81 -29.02 -4.77
CA THR A 189 12.93 -28.57 -5.60
C THR A 189 13.26 -27.13 -5.24
N PRO A 190 14.44 -26.84 -4.66
CA PRO A 190 14.89 -25.48 -4.47
C PRO A 190 15.19 -24.86 -5.84
N LEU A 191 14.60 -23.70 -6.14
CA LEU A 191 14.83 -22.99 -7.39
C LEU A 191 16.22 -22.37 -7.42
N ARG A 192 16.91 -22.59 -8.54
CA ARG A 192 18.31 -22.25 -8.80
C ARG A 192 18.57 -20.75 -8.68
N ARG A 193 19.73 -20.43 -8.09
CA ARG A 193 20.40 -19.14 -8.24
C ARG A 193 20.64 -18.90 -9.73
N TYR A 194 20.11 -17.83 -10.30
CA TYR A 194 20.72 -17.25 -11.48
C TYR A 194 21.87 -16.40 -10.99
N ALA A 195 23.08 -16.82 -11.37
CA ALA A 195 24.33 -16.09 -11.15
C ALA A 195 24.35 -14.79 -11.96
#